data_AF-A9YEU3-F1
#
_entry.id   AF-A9YEU3-F1
#
_cell.length_a   1.000
_cell.length_b   1.000
_cell.length_c   1.000
_cell.angle_alpha   90.00
_cell.angle_beta   90.00
_cell.angle_gamma   90.00
#
_symmetry.space_group_name_H-M   'P 1'
#
loop_
_entity.id
_entity.type
_entity.pdbx_description
1 polymer ?
#
loop_
_entity_poly.entity_id
_entity_poly.type
_entity_poly.pdbx_seq_one_letter_code
_entity_poly.pdbx_strand_id
1 'polypeptide(L)'
;MRLLRPGLKFSQITRHTRCTQCLGSLHGKEWFIAVAPPADELQVDGIQAFRVAGDCFIKLELGTWHAGPYFDGEEFIDFYNLELADTNITNHETIDLLQTHNLEFQIIP
;
A
#
# COMPACT_ATOMS: atom_id res chain seq x y z
N MET A 1 -5.20 8.05 -10.38
CA MET A 1 -5.10 6.59 -10.60
C MET A 1 -6.43 5.97 -10.23
N ARG A 2 -7.03 5.11 -11.08
CA ARG A 2 -8.25 4.36 -10.72
C ARG A 2 -7.86 2.98 -10.25
N LEU A 3 -8.33 2.58 -9.06
CA LEU A 3 -8.16 1.23 -8.54
C LEU A 3 -9.53 0.54 -8.50
N LEU A 4 -9.63 -0.66 -9.04
CA LEU A 4 -10.81 -1.52 -8.92
C LEU A 4 -10.74 -2.26 -7.59
N ARG A 5 -11.90 -2.55 -6.97
CA ARG A 5 -12.04 -3.17 -5.65
C ARG A 5 -11.01 -4.27 -5.40
N PRO A 6 -9.96 -4.01 -4.61
CA PRO A 6 -8.89 -4.97 -4.37
C PRO A 6 -9.25 -5.95 -3.23
N GLY A 7 -10.32 -5.68 -2.49
CA GLY A 7 -10.64 -6.38 -1.25
C GLY A 7 -9.72 -5.96 -0.11
N LEU A 8 -9.63 -6.80 0.92
CA LEU A 8 -8.87 -6.53 2.16
C LEU A 8 -7.80 -7.58 2.46
N LYS A 9 -7.48 -8.43 1.48
CA LYS A 9 -6.47 -9.49 1.61
C LYS A 9 -5.24 -9.17 0.78
N PHE A 10 -4.07 -9.56 1.28
CA PHE A 10 -2.82 -9.39 0.55
C PHE A 10 -1.76 -10.41 0.93
N SER A 11 -0.96 -10.78 -0.07
CA SER A 11 0.30 -11.51 0.12
C SER A 11 1.50 -10.75 -0.48
N GLN A 12 1.27 -9.62 -1.16
CA GLN A 12 2.33 -8.83 -1.77
C GLN A 12 2.53 -7.52 -1.01
N ILE A 13 3.80 -7.17 -0.77
CA ILE A 13 4.19 -5.91 -0.15
C ILE A 13 5.40 -5.34 -0.89
N THR A 14 5.38 -4.04 -1.17
CA THR A 14 6.33 -3.37 -2.05
C THR A 14 7.02 -2.22 -1.32
N ARG A 15 8.26 -1.88 -1.69
CA ARG A 15 8.92 -0.62 -1.31
C ARG A 15 9.49 0.12 -2.52
N HIS A 16 9.63 1.43 -2.35
CA HIS A 16 10.26 2.33 -3.31
C HIS A 16 11.45 3.04 -2.65
N THR A 17 12.68 2.81 -3.11
CA THR A 17 13.89 3.33 -2.44
C THR A 17 14.39 4.66 -3.01
N ARG A 18 13.93 5.04 -4.22
CA ARG A 18 14.32 6.27 -4.92
C ARG A 18 13.21 7.32 -5.05
N CYS A 19 12.01 7.04 -4.55
CA CYS A 19 10.85 7.92 -4.70
C CYS A 19 9.95 7.82 -3.46
N THR A 20 9.51 8.96 -2.94
CA THR A 20 8.40 9.03 -1.99
C THR A 20 7.09 8.96 -2.75
N GLN A 21 6.05 8.41 -2.14
CA GLN A 21 4.72 8.35 -2.74
C GLN A 21 3.71 9.04 -1.84
N CYS A 22 2.88 9.93 -2.39
CA CYS A 22 1.74 10.48 -1.67
C CYS A 22 0.43 9.92 -2.24
N LEU A 23 -0.44 9.46 -1.35
CA LEU A 23 -1.73 8.85 -1.69
C LEU A 23 -2.87 9.56 -0.96
N GLY A 24 -3.97 9.76 -1.67
CA GLY A 24 -5.24 10.22 -1.10
C GLY A 24 -6.41 9.88 -2.00
N SER A 25 -7.50 9.41 -1.41
CA SER A 25 -8.74 9.10 -2.12
C SER A 25 -9.44 10.37 -2.62
N LEU A 26 -10.02 10.32 -3.81
CA LEU A 26 -10.98 11.33 -4.25
C LEU A 26 -12.34 11.08 -3.59
N HIS A 27 -13.16 12.14 -3.51
CA HIS A 27 -14.55 12.09 -3.03
C HIS A 27 -14.72 11.61 -1.57
N GLY A 28 -13.71 11.74 -0.72
CA GLY A 28 -13.86 11.45 0.71
C GLY A 28 -14.02 9.96 1.02
N LYS A 29 -13.51 9.07 0.18
CA LYS A 29 -13.67 7.61 0.36
C LYS A 29 -12.63 7.06 1.33
N GLU A 30 -13.09 6.42 2.41
CA GLU A 30 -12.21 5.71 3.33
C GLU A 30 -11.50 4.52 2.65
N TRP A 31 -10.26 4.27 3.05
CA TRP A 31 -9.44 3.18 2.53
C TRP A 31 -8.43 2.69 3.59
N PHE A 32 -7.72 1.61 3.25
CA PHE A 32 -6.77 0.96 4.16
C PHE A 32 -5.42 0.73 3.48
N ILE A 33 -4.37 0.64 4.29
CA ILE A 33 -3.02 0.31 3.83
C ILE A 33 -2.31 -0.47 4.92
N ALA A 34 -1.53 -1.48 4.56
CA ALA A 34 -0.57 -2.10 5.46
C ALA A 34 0.81 -1.52 5.18
N VAL A 35 1.58 -1.23 6.22
CA VAL A 35 2.94 -0.68 6.12
C VAL A 35 3.90 -1.37 7.08
N ALA A 36 5.19 -1.35 6.76
CA ALA A 36 6.26 -1.69 7.68
C ALA A 36 7.44 -0.71 7.52
N PRO A 37 8.27 -0.52 8.57
CA PRO A 37 9.41 0.39 8.52
C PRO A 37 10.40 0.06 7.39
N PRO A 38 11.11 1.05 6.83
CA PRO A 38 12.14 0.82 5.83
C PRO A 38 13.26 -0.06 6.40
N ALA A 39 13.51 -1.19 5.73
CA ALA A 39 14.60 -2.13 6.04
C ALA A 39 14.94 -2.93 4.78
N ASP A 40 16.20 -3.37 4.65
CA ASP A 40 16.64 -4.22 3.53
C ASP A 40 15.96 -5.58 3.53
N GLU A 41 15.73 -6.14 4.72
CA GLU A 41 14.91 -7.32 4.93
C GLU A 41 13.63 -6.95 5.67
N LEU A 42 12.49 -7.36 5.12
CA LEU A 42 11.18 -7.13 5.73
C LEU A 42 11.06 -7.90 7.05
N GLN A 43 10.78 -7.16 8.12
CA GLN A 43 10.39 -7.73 9.41
C GLN A 43 8.87 -7.93 9.41
N VAL A 44 8.42 -9.15 9.11
CA VAL A 44 6.99 -9.48 8.94
C VAL A 44 6.16 -9.09 10.15
N ASP A 45 6.67 -9.33 11.36
CA ASP A 45 5.98 -8.97 12.63
C ASP A 45 5.84 -7.46 12.83
N GLY A 46 6.56 -6.65 12.05
CA GLY A 46 6.47 -5.19 12.04
C GLY A 46 5.40 -4.63 11.10
N ILE A 47 4.68 -5.49 10.35
CA ILE A 47 3.61 -5.05 9.47
C ILE A 47 2.41 -4.58 10.32
N GLN A 48 1.96 -3.36 10.05
CA GLN A 48 0.79 -2.76 10.69
C GLN A 48 -0.18 -2.22 9.64
N ALA A 49 -1.47 -2.43 9.87
CA ALA A 49 -2.53 -1.89 9.02
C ALA A 49 -3.08 -0.58 9.60
N PHE A 50 -3.34 0.37 8.71
CA PHE A 50 -3.93 1.67 9.05
C PHE A 50 -5.22 1.87 8.24
N ARG A 51 -6.21 2.45 8.92
CA ARG A 51 -7.40 3.02 8.30
C ARG A 51 -7.13 4.49 8.01
N VAL A 52 -7.32 4.90 6.75
CA VAL A 52 -7.11 6.26 6.29
C VAL A 52 -8.47 6.89 6.00
N ALA A 53 -8.82 7.92 6.75
CA ALA A 53 -10.05 8.67 6.53
C ALA A 53 -10.01 9.34 5.14
N GLY A 54 -11.17 9.48 4.50
CA GLY A 54 -11.24 9.92 3.10
C GLY A 54 -10.84 11.38 2.85
N ASP A 55 -10.70 12.18 3.91
CA ASP A 55 -10.19 13.55 3.90
C ASP A 55 -8.69 13.63 4.22
N CYS A 56 -8.03 12.49 4.45
CA CYS A 56 -6.62 12.41 4.77
C CYS A 56 -5.77 12.00 3.56
N PHE A 57 -4.55 12.56 3.52
CA PHE A 57 -3.50 12.17 2.60
C PHE A 57 -2.35 11.58 3.41
N ILE A 58 -1.72 10.55 2.87
CA ILE A 58 -0.50 9.98 3.45
C ILE A 58 0.69 10.25 2.52
N LYS A 59 1.87 10.33 3.11
CA LYS A 59 3.14 10.29 2.40
C LYS A 59 3.93 9.09 2.91
N LEU A 60 4.28 8.18 2.01
CA LEU A 60 5.21 7.09 2.27
C LEU A 60 6.64 7.61 2.06
N GLU A 61 7.44 7.52 3.11
CA GLU A 61 8.86 7.87 3.03
C GLU A 61 9.65 6.80 2.25
N LEU A 62 10.85 7.17 1.81
CA LEU A 62 11.73 6.28 1.06
C LEU A 62 11.93 4.94 1.78
N GLY A 63 11.76 3.86 1.03
CA GLY A 63 11.95 2.48 1.50
C GLY A 63 10.83 1.94 2.37
N THR A 64 9.78 2.72 2.68
CA THR A 64 8.63 2.22 3.46
C THR A 64 7.98 1.06 2.71
N TRP A 65 7.93 -0.11 3.34
CA TRP A 65 7.19 -1.25 2.84
C TRP A 65 5.70 -0.95 2.95
N HIS A 66 4.94 -1.21 1.90
CA HIS A 66 3.51 -0.95 1.86
C HIS A 66 2.75 -1.94 0.97
N ALA A 67 1.51 -2.22 1.36
CA ALA A 67 0.54 -2.99 0.59
C ALA A 67 -0.80 -2.25 0.63
N GLY A 68 -1.35 -1.97 -0.55
CA GLY A 68 -2.55 -1.17 -0.75
C GLY A 68 -2.35 -0.12 -1.84
N PRO A 69 -3.34 0.76 -2.07
CA PRO A 69 -4.57 0.95 -1.30
C PRO A 69 -5.53 -0.26 -1.27
N TYR A 70 -6.24 -0.48 -0.16
CA TYR A 70 -7.28 -1.51 0.00
C TYR A 70 -8.64 -0.92 0.38
N PHE A 71 -9.71 -1.53 -0.12
CA PHE A 71 -11.10 -1.18 0.17
C PHE A 71 -12.04 -2.28 -0.37
N ASP A 72 -13.23 -2.41 0.23
CA ASP A 72 -14.22 -3.43 -0.17
C ASP A 72 -15.64 -2.87 -0.38
N GLY A 73 -15.94 -1.67 0.14
CA GLY A 73 -17.28 -1.07 0.07
C GLY A 73 -17.64 -0.47 -1.30
N GLU A 74 -16.65 -0.11 -2.12
CA GLU A 74 -16.83 0.58 -3.41
C GLU A 74 -16.34 -0.31 -4.55
N GLU A 75 -16.97 -0.26 -5.73
CA GLU A 75 -16.48 -0.99 -6.92
C GLU A 75 -15.12 -0.48 -7.41
N PHE A 76 -14.88 0.82 -7.28
CA PHE A 76 -13.61 1.45 -7.58
C PHE A 76 -13.43 2.72 -6.75
N ILE A 77 -12.18 3.14 -6.56
CA ILE A 77 -11.84 4.45 -6.01
C ILE A 77 -10.80 5.09 -6.92
N ASP A 78 -10.98 6.38 -7.20
CA ASP A 78 -9.97 7.20 -7.84
C ASP A 78 -9.07 7.82 -6.76
N PHE A 79 -7.76 7.75 -6.96
CA PHE A 79 -6.73 8.27 -6.05
C PHE A 79 -5.91 9.38 -6.70
N TYR A 80 -5.62 10.41 -5.91
CA TYR A 80 -4.40 11.20 -6.09
C TYR A 80 -3.24 10.27 -5.76
N ASN A 81 -2.35 10.08 -6.74
CA ASN A 81 -1.09 9.35 -6.58
C ASN A 81 0.01 10.26 -7.11
N LEU A 82 0.84 10.79 -6.21
CA LEU A 82 1.96 11.67 -6.55
C LEU A 82 3.26 10.91 -6.30
N GLU A 83 3.92 10.56 -7.39
CA GLU A 83 5.19 9.83 -7.45
C GLU A 83 5.90 10.14 -8.79
N LEU A 84 7.10 9.58 -9.00
CA LEU A 84 7.73 9.64 -10.32
C LEU A 84 6.97 8.75 -11.30
N ALA A 85 6.85 9.20 -12.54
CA ALA A 85 6.06 8.51 -13.57
C ALA A 85 6.54 7.08 -13.88
N ASP A 86 7.80 6.76 -13.57
CA ASP A 86 8.45 5.47 -13.80
C ASP A 86 8.69 4.66 -12.51
N THR A 87 8.16 5.09 -11.35
CA THR A 87 8.39 4.45 -10.04
C THR A 87 8.11 2.95 -10.07
N ASN A 88 6.98 2.56 -10.66
CA ASN A 88 6.56 1.16 -10.77
C ASN A 88 7.30 0.35 -11.85
N ILE A 89 8.24 0.96 -12.59
CA ILE A 89 9.04 0.30 -13.62
C ILE A 89 10.49 0.17 -13.14
N THR A 90 11.07 1.24 -12.60
CA THR A 90 12.51 1.34 -12.33
C THR A 90 12.87 1.26 -10.85
N ASN A 91 11.87 1.31 -9.95
CA ASN A 91 12.08 1.49 -8.52
C ASN A 91 10.99 0.77 -7.70
N HIS A 92 10.77 -0.53 -7.93
CA HIS A 92 9.89 -1.34 -7.10
C HIS A 92 10.60 -2.62 -6.66
N GLU A 93 10.57 -2.88 -5.36
CA GLU A 93 10.99 -4.15 -4.77
C GLU A 93 9.78 -4.75 -4.08
N THR A 94 9.34 -5.91 -4.55
CA THR A 94 8.14 -6.59 -4.06
C THR A 94 8.50 -7.96 -3.49
N ILE A 95 7.97 -8.25 -2.30
CA ILE A 95 8.03 -9.57 -1.68
C ILE A 95 6.65 -10.23 -1.79
N ASP A 96 6.61 -11.48 -2.24
CA ASP A 96 5.43 -12.35 -2.15
C ASP A 96 5.52 -13.15 -0.84
N LEU A 97 4.81 -12.67 0.18
CA LEU A 97 4.74 -13.25 1.52
C LEU A 97 4.19 -14.68 1.52
N LEU A 98 3.33 -15.03 0.56
CA LEU A 98 2.81 -16.38 0.46
C LEU A 98 3.91 -17.33 -0.01
N GLN A 99 4.73 -16.91 -0.96
CA GLN A 99 5.84 -17.73 -1.46
C GLN A 99 7.04 -17.75 -0.50
N THR A 100 7.39 -16.61 0.09
CA THR A 100 8.60 -16.46 0.91
C THR A 100 8.39 -16.88 2.36
N HIS A 101 7.19 -16.63 2.91
CA HIS A 101 6.90 -16.86 4.34
C HIS A 101 5.68 -17.77 4.59
N ASN A 102 4.98 -18.22 3.55
CA ASN A 102 3.71 -18.95 3.66
C ASN A 102 2.63 -18.17 4.44
N LEU A 103 2.54 -16.86 4.19
CA LEU A 103 1.62 -15.95 4.86
C LEU A 103 0.70 -15.21 3.87
N GLU A 104 -0.57 -15.08 4.25
CA GLU A 104 -1.55 -14.16 3.67
C GLU A 104 -2.12 -13.32 4.82
N PHE A 105 -2.19 -12.01 4.63
CA PHE A 105 -2.78 -11.09 5.59
C PHE A 105 -4.20 -10.70 5.19
N GLN A 106 -5.04 -10.44 6.18
CA GLN A 106 -6.36 -9.87 6.01
C GLN A 106 -6.52 -8.68 6.95
N ILE A 107 -6.88 -7.52 6.39
CA ILE A 107 -7.27 -6.35 7.16
C ILE A 107 -8.69 -6.57 7.70
N ILE A 108 -8.89 -6.36 8.99
CA ILE A 108 -10.19 -6.46 9.68
C ILE A 108 -10.59 -5.03 10.10
N PRO A 109 -11.56 -4.40 9.42
CA PRO A 109 -11.99 -3.00 9.67
C PRO A 109 -12.66 -2.75 11.02
#